data_AF-A0A3M2AG83-F1
#
_entry.id   AF-A0A3M2AG83-F1
#
_cell.length_a   1.000
_cell.length_b   1.000
_cell.length_c   1.000
_cell.angle_alpha   90.00
_cell.angle_beta   90.00
_cell.angle_gamma   90.00
#
_symmetry.space_group_name_H-M   'P 1'
#
loop_
_entity.id
_entity.type
_entity.pdbx_description
1 polymer ?
#
loop_
_entity_poly.entity_id
_entity_poly.type
_entity_poly.pdbx_seq_one_letter_code
_entity_poly.pdbx_strand_id
1 'polypeptide(L)' 'HGNGYETFYAHLSDIYVVPGQIVYQGDVIGATGNTGNSSGPHIHFEIRLYNNRDNPCWYIGC' A
#
# COMPACT_ATOMS: atom_id res chain seq x y z
N HIS A 1 -9.43 -1.07 -5.94
CA HIS A 1 -9.23 -0.10 -7.03
C HIS A 1 -9.93 -0.59 -8.29
N GLY A 2 -9.66 -0.03 -9.46
CA GLY A 2 -10.23 -0.44 -10.74
C GLY A 2 -9.40 0.17 -11.88
N ASN A 3 -9.72 -0.14 -13.14
CA ASN A 3 -9.07 0.46 -14.31
C ASN A 3 -7.53 0.37 -14.31
N GLY A 4 -6.98 -0.74 -13.82
CA GLY A 4 -5.53 -0.97 -13.77
C GLY A 4 -4.80 -0.23 -12.65
N TYR A 5 -5.49 0.51 -11.79
CA TYR A 5 -4.90 1.10 -10.59
C TYR A 5 -4.72 0.07 -9.49
N GLU A 6 -3.57 0.12 -8.84
CA GLU A 6 -3.22 -0.69 -7.67
C GLU A 6 -2.46 0.15 -6.66
N THR A 7 -2.59 -0.18 -5.38
CA THR A 7 -1.75 0.39 -4.33
C THR A 7 -1.01 -0.74 -3.64
N PHE A 8 0.28 -0.54 -3.41
CA PHE A 8 1.13 -1.51 -2.75
C PHE A 8 1.61 -0.97 -1.40
N TYR A 9 1.56 -1.81 -0.37
CA TYR A 9 1.99 -1.49 0.99
C TYR A 9 3.00 -2.55 1.44
N ALA A 10 4.18 -2.11 1.87
CA ALA A 10 5.27 -2.99 2.34
C ALA A 10 5.82 -2.54 3.70
N HIS A 11 6.62 -3.43 4.30
CA HIS A 11 7.20 -3.32 5.64
C HIS A 11 6.16 -3.33 6.77
N LEU A 12 4.97 -3.91 6.53
CA LEU A 12 3.94 -4.07 7.56
C LEU A 12 4.40 -5.01 8.67
N SER A 13 4.01 -4.71 9.91
CA SER A 13 4.18 -5.61 11.06
C SER A 13 3.09 -6.68 11.09
N ASP A 14 1.86 -6.28 10.77
CA ASP A 14 0.68 -7.14 10.71
C ASP A 14 -0.22 -6.78 9.53
N ILE A 15 -0.94 -7.78 9.01
CA ILE A 15 -1.91 -7.66 7.92
C ILE A 15 -3.27 -8.08 8.46
N TYR A 16 -4.28 -7.20 8.33
CA TYR A 16 -5.62 -7.42 8.88
C TYR A 16 -6.65 -7.87 7.85
N VAL A 17 -6.25 -8.00 6.58
CA VAL A 17 -7.11 -8.36 5.47
C VAL A 17 -6.62 -9.63 4.79
N VAL A 18 -7.52 -10.32 4.09
CA VAL A 18 -7.22 -11.54 3.35
C VAL A 18 -7.37 -11.34 1.84
N PRO A 19 -6.70 -12.16 0.99
CA PRO A 19 -6.87 -12.08 -0.46
C PRO A 19 -8.35 -12.22 -0.87
N GLY A 20 -8.80 -11.32 -1.75
CA GLY A 20 -10.20 -11.28 -2.22
C GLY A 20 -11.16 -10.49 -1.32
N GLN A 21 -10.72 -10.03 -0.14
CA GLN A 21 -11.53 -9.15 0.70
C GLN A 21 -11.73 -7.79 0.02
N ILE A 22 -12.99 -7.35 -0.04
CA ILE A 22 -13.33 -5.99 -0.48
C ILE A 22 -13.04 -5.03 0.68
N VAL A 23 -12.33 -3.95 0.38
CA VAL A 23 -12.00 -2.87 1.31
C VAL A 23 -12.42 -1.53 0.71
N TYR A 24 -12.80 -0.61 1.57
CA TYR A 24 -13.23 0.74 1.22
C TYR A 24 -12.18 1.77 1.67
N GLN A 25 -12.27 2.98 1.12
CA GLN A 25 -11.39 4.07 1.52
C GLN A 25 -11.56 4.36 3.02
N GLY A 26 -10.45 4.38 3.75
CA GLY A 26 -10.42 4.61 5.20
C GLY A 26 -10.38 3.33 6.03
N ASP A 27 -10.59 2.16 5.43
CA ASP A 27 -10.48 0.89 6.15
C ASP A 27 -9.04 0.64 6.60
N VAL A 28 -8.90 0.13 7.83
CA VAL A 28 -7.60 -0.26 8.38
C VAL A 28 -7.25 -1.65 7.84
N ILE A 29 -6.21 -1.72 7.00
CA ILE A 29 -5.80 -2.96 6.32
C ILE A 29 -4.58 -3.66 6.94
N GLY A 30 -3.88 -2.99 7.86
CA GLY A 30 -2.69 -3.51 8.53
C GLY A 30 -2.02 -2.49 9.43
N ALA A 31 -0.90 -2.87 10.04
CA ALA A 31 -0.08 -2.01 10.87
C ALA A 31 1.31 -1.80 10.24
N THR A 32 1.81 -0.57 10.30
CA THR A 32 3.19 -0.24 9.89
C THR A 32 4.19 -1.01 10.74
N GLY A 33 5.32 -1.38 10.16
CA GLY A 33 6.36 -2.15 10.83
C GLY A 33 7.74 -1.91 10.24
N ASN A 34 8.59 -2.92 10.36
CA ASN A 34 9.98 -2.90 9.90
C ASN A 34 10.38 -4.26 9.29
N THR A 35 9.43 -4.97 8.68
CA THR A 35 9.67 -6.31 8.13
C THR A 35 10.39 -6.25 6.78
N GLY A 36 11.11 -7.33 6.43
CA GLY A 36 11.83 -7.44 5.16
C GLY A 36 13.08 -6.55 5.11
N ASN A 37 13.34 -5.95 3.95
CA ASN A 37 14.49 -5.07 3.74
C ASN A 37 14.16 -3.63 4.16
N SER A 38 14.30 -3.33 5.45
CA SER A 38 13.97 -2.03 6.04
C SER A 38 14.97 -1.65 7.13
N SER A 39 15.31 -0.36 7.24
CA SER A 39 16.27 0.18 8.21
C SER A 39 15.64 0.74 9.50
N GLY A 40 14.32 0.85 9.54
CA GLY A 40 13.57 1.33 10.71
C GLY A 40 12.06 1.38 10.43
N PRO A 41 11.21 1.55 11.46
CA PRO A 41 9.75 1.51 11.28
C PRO A 41 9.25 2.57 10.29
N HIS A 42 8.71 2.12 9.16
CA HIS A 42 8.15 3.01 8.13
C HIS A 42 7.19 2.24 7.21
N ILE A 43 6.43 2.99 6.40
CA ILE A 43 5.56 2.42 5.37
C ILE A 43 6.19 2.65 4.00
N HIS A 44 6.34 1.59 3.22
CA HIS A 44 6.62 1.72 1.78
C HIS A 44 5.30 1.67 1.03
N PHE A 45 4.95 2.77 0.37
CA PHE A 45 3.71 2.95 -0.37
C PHE A 45 3.99 3.18 -1.84
N GLU A 46 3.32 2.44 -2.71
CA GLU A 46 3.36 2.67 -4.15
C GLU A 46 1.96 2.81 -4.72
N ILE A 47 1.83 3.65 -5.74
CA ILE A 47 0.71 3.62 -6.68
C ILE A 47 1.24 2.97 -7.96
N ARG A 48 0.48 2.02 -8.50
CA ARG A 48 0.79 1.37 -9.77
C ARG A 48 -0.37 1.53 -10.73
N LEU A 49 -0.06 1.80 -11.99
CA LEU A 49 -1.00 1.86 -13.10
C LEU A 49 -0.56 0.85 -14.17
N TYR A 50 -1.41 -0.12 -14.47
CA TYR A 50 -1.09 -1.23 -15.38
C TYR A 50 0.25 -1.90 -15.04
N ASN A 51 0.47 -2.20 -13.75
CA ASN A 51 1.67 -2.81 -13.18
C ASN A 51 2.96 -1.95 -13.28
N ASN A 52 2.88 -0.69 -13.71
CA ASN A 52 4.00 0.26 -13.67
C ASN A 52 3.89 1.16 -12.44
N ARG A 53 5.01 1.40 -11.75
CA ARG A 53 5.07 2.31 -10.59
C ARG A 53 4.94 3.75 -11.07
N ASP A 54 4.02 4.48 -10.45
CA ASP A 54 3.79 5.90 -10.72
C ASP A 54 4.13 6.75 -9.49
N ASN A 55 4.34 8.05 -9.69
CA ASN A 55 4.66 8.96 -8.59
C ASN A 55 3.43 9.16 -7.68
N PRO A 56 3.46 8.75 -6.40
CA PRO A 56 2.31 8.88 -5.52
C PRO A 56 1.87 10.32 -5.29
N CYS A 57 2.80 11.28 -5.34
CA CYS A 57 2.52 12.70 -5.08
C CYS A 57 1.44 13.28 -5.99
N TRP A 58 1.29 12.76 -7.21
CA TRP A 58 0.26 13.20 -8.15
C TRP A 58 -1.16 12.85 -7.69
N TYR A 59 -1.31 11.90 -6.77
CA TYR A 59 -2.60 11.38 -6.32
C TYR A 59 -2.98 11.83 -4.91
N ILE A 60 -1.98 12.01 -4.03
CA ILE A 60 -2.20 12.32 -2.61
C ILE A 60 -1.92 13.78 -2.24
N GLY A 61 -1.35 14.56 -3.16
CA GLY A 61 -0.97 15.94 -2.88
C GLY A 61 0.31 16.02 -2.05
N CYS A 62 1.40 16.31 -2.74
CA CYS A 62 2.63 16.86 -2.18
C CYS A 62 2.70 18.33 -2.67
#